data_AF-A0A7C3NK20-F1
#
_entry.id   AF-A0A7C3NK20-F1
#
_cell.length_a   1.000
_cell.length_b   1.000
_cell.length_c   1.000
_cell.angle_alpha   90.00
_cell.angle_beta   90.00
_cell.angle_gamma   90.00
#
_symmetry.space_group_name_H-M   'P 1'
#
loop_
_entity.id
_entity.type
_entity.pdbx_description
1 polymer ?
#
loop_
_entity_poly.entity_id
_entity_poly.type
_entity_poly.pdbx_seq_one_letter_code
_entity_poly.pdbx_strand_id
1 'polypeptide(L)'
;MAMLGSRARYRVFVSDGIEDGHQEAYYEVQDQRFLGSQEFGEKLREKQNEPRAGKRRALEAVMKALGKELGIGVAELRSADRSWRVSRARTMIGYVLVRRQGYGLGEVAKYLGRDPATVGTLLGRLAARIDEDAAIRREVERLSKIVET
;
A
#
# COMPACT_ATOMS: atom_id res chain seq x y z
N MET A 1 -18.74 45.44 -7.22
CA MET A 1 -19.18 44.03 -7.41
C MET A 1 -18.74 43.25 -6.17
N ALA A 2 -19.63 43.09 -5.18
CA ALA A 2 -19.27 42.52 -3.88
C ALA A 2 -19.13 40.99 -3.97
N MET A 3 -17.99 40.45 -3.54
CA MET A 3 -17.80 39.00 -3.38
C MET A 3 -18.76 38.49 -2.30
N LEU A 4 -19.88 37.91 -2.73
CA LEU A 4 -20.71 37.06 -1.86
C LEU A 4 -19.84 35.91 -1.36
N GLY A 5 -19.62 35.87 -0.04
CA GLY A 5 -18.75 34.90 0.63
C GLY A 5 -19.15 33.46 0.32
N SER A 6 -18.18 32.55 0.41
CA SER A 6 -18.31 31.11 0.11
C SER A 6 -19.59 30.44 0.62
N ARG A 7 -20.11 30.84 1.78
CA ARG A 7 -21.38 30.34 2.35
C ARG A 7 -22.61 30.69 1.52
N ALA A 8 -22.66 31.86 0.90
CA ALA A 8 -23.80 32.30 0.09
C ALA A 8 -23.87 31.50 -1.22
N ARG A 9 -22.73 31.28 -1.90
CA ARG A 9 -22.69 30.44 -3.10
C ARG A 9 -23.01 28.97 -2.80
N TYR A 10 -22.48 28.44 -1.70
CA TYR A 10 -22.81 27.08 -1.28
C TYR A 10 -24.31 26.93 -1.00
N ARG A 11 -24.94 27.94 -0.38
CA ARG A 11 -26.38 27.92 -0.13
C ARG A 11 -27.19 27.92 -1.43
N VAL A 12 -26.82 28.75 -2.40
CA VAL A 12 -27.46 28.76 -3.73
C VAL A 12 -27.30 27.40 -4.42
N PHE A 13 -26.07 26.87 -4.48
CA PHE A 13 -25.80 25.55 -5.06
C PHE A 13 -26.62 24.42 -4.43
N VAL A 14 -26.72 24.39 -3.09
CA VAL A 14 -27.51 23.37 -2.38
C VAL A 14 -29.01 23.58 -2.62
N SER A 15 -29.50 24.82 -2.60
CA SER A 15 -30.90 25.13 -2.88
C SER A 15 -31.31 24.74 -4.30
N ASP A 16 -30.47 25.03 -5.29
CA ASP A 16 -30.72 24.66 -6.69
C ASP A 16 -30.68 23.13 -6.87
N GLY A 17 -29.76 22.43 -6.21
CA GLY A 17 -29.63 20.97 -6.30
C GLY A 17 -30.59 20.15 -5.43
N ILE A 18 -31.42 20.78 -4.59
CA ILE A 18 -32.43 20.08 -3.78
C ILE A 18 -33.60 19.60 -4.65
N GLU A 19 -33.94 20.33 -5.71
CA GLU A 19 -35.02 19.93 -6.64
C GLU A 19 -34.64 18.73 -7.50
N ASP A 20 -33.34 18.53 -7.75
CA ASP A 20 -32.81 17.42 -8.56
C ASP A 20 -33.03 16.03 -7.94
N GLY A 21 -33.36 15.97 -6.64
CA GLY A 21 -33.82 14.76 -5.96
C GLY A 21 -32.92 13.53 -6.13
N HIS A 22 -33.53 12.36 -6.24
CA HIS A 22 -32.83 11.09 -6.44
C HIS A 22 -32.52 10.90 -7.93
N GLN A 23 -31.26 11.08 -8.32
CA GLN A 23 -30.81 10.80 -9.68
C GLN A 23 -30.41 9.33 -9.83
N GLU A 24 -31.28 8.53 -10.45
CA GLU A 24 -31.17 7.08 -10.63
C GLU A 24 -29.80 6.64 -11.21
N ALA A 25 -29.21 7.48 -12.07
CA ALA A 25 -27.89 7.26 -12.67
C ALA A 25 -26.72 7.17 -11.67
N TYR A 26 -26.81 7.78 -10.48
CA TYR A 26 -25.78 7.66 -9.44
C TYR A 26 -25.94 6.40 -8.58
N TYR A 27 -27.04 5.67 -8.76
CA TYR A 27 -27.39 4.49 -8.00
C TYR A 27 -27.49 3.22 -8.85
N GLU A 28 -27.15 3.29 -10.14
CA GLU A 28 -26.93 2.11 -10.98
C GLU A 28 -25.67 1.36 -10.52
N VAL A 29 -25.87 0.39 -9.62
CA VAL A 29 -24.82 -0.48 -9.10
C VAL A 29 -24.67 -1.70 -10.01
N GLN A 30 -23.65 -1.72 -10.87
CA GLN A 30 -23.34 -2.93 -11.68
C GLN A 30 -22.69 -4.06 -10.87
N ASP A 31 -22.10 -3.80 -9.70
CA ASP A 31 -21.55 -4.85 -8.82
C ASP A 31 -21.46 -4.33 -7.37
N GLN A 32 -22.30 -4.84 -6.46
CA GLN A 32 -22.39 -4.42 -5.04
C GLN A 32 -21.10 -4.62 -4.23
N ARG A 33 -20.04 -5.18 -4.83
CA ARG A 33 -18.78 -5.49 -4.14
C ARG A 33 -17.73 -4.39 -4.23
N PHE A 34 -17.90 -3.43 -5.13
CA PHE A 34 -16.92 -2.37 -5.34
C PHE A 34 -17.63 -1.01 -5.40
N LEU A 35 -17.31 -0.12 -4.46
CA LEU A 35 -17.66 1.31 -4.60
C LEU A 35 -16.58 1.98 -5.46
N GLY A 36 -16.96 2.49 -6.64
CA GLY A 36 -16.08 3.21 -7.55
C GLY A 36 -16.58 3.20 -8.99
N SER A 37 -15.95 3.98 -9.87
CA SER A 37 -16.24 3.97 -11.30
C SER A 37 -15.93 2.59 -11.92
N GLN A 38 -16.58 2.27 -13.04
CA GLN A 38 -16.42 0.99 -13.74
C GLN A 38 -14.94 0.65 -14.02
N GLU A 39 -14.13 1.64 -14.41
CA GLU A 39 -12.69 1.49 -14.63
C GLU A 39 -11.90 1.05 -13.37
N PHE A 40 -12.37 1.43 -12.18
CA PHE A 40 -11.73 1.04 -10.91
C PHE A 40 -11.96 -0.44 -10.61
N GLY A 41 -13.19 -0.93 -10.85
CA GLY A 41 -13.55 -2.34 -10.67
C GLY A 41 -12.81 -3.27 -11.63
N GLU A 42 -12.66 -2.84 -12.88
CA GLU A 42 -11.94 -3.59 -13.93
C GLU A 42 -10.43 -3.70 -13.61
N LYS A 43 -9.78 -2.58 -13.25
CA LYS A 43 -8.36 -2.57 -12.81
C LYS A 43 -8.10 -3.45 -11.58
N LEU A 44 -9.07 -3.56 -10.68
CA LEU A 44 -8.95 -4.40 -9.48
C LEU A 44 -9.10 -5.89 -9.80
N ARG A 45 -9.98 -6.25 -10.75
CA ARG A 45 -10.16 -7.62 -11.25
C ARG A 45 -8.94 -8.12 -12.01
N GLU A 46 -8.33 -7.29 -12.86
CA GLU A 46 -7.09 -7.64 -13.56
C GLU A 46 -5.94 -7.96 -12.58
N LYS A 47 -5.80 -7.17 -11.50
CA LYS A 47 -4.81 -7.43 -10.45
C LYS A 47 -5.10 -8.67 -9.59
N GLN A 48 -6.36 -9.10 -9.48
CA GLN A 48 -6.69 -10.34 -8.76
C GLN A 48 -6.44 -11.60 -9.59
N ASN A 49 -6.44 -11.49 -10.92
CA ASN A 49 -6.23 -12.61 -11.84
C ASN A 49 -4.74 -12.94 -12.07
N GLU A 50 -3.81 -12.20 -11.47
CA GLU A 50 -2.42 -12.65 -11.41
C GLU A 50 -2.34 -13.96 -10.59
N PRO A 51 -1.69 -15.00 -11.10
CA PRO A 51 -1.59 -16.28 -10.40
C PRO A 51 -0.98 -16.03 -9.02
N ARG A 52 -1.74 -16.35 -7.97
CA ARG A 52 -1.22 -16.32 -6.61
C ARG A 52 0.00 -17.23 -6.58
N ALA A 53 1.17 -16.63 -6.36
CA ALA A 53 2.42 -17.34 -6.09
C ALA A 53 2.14 -18.48 -5.09
N GLY A 54 2.81 -19.61 -5.28
CA GLY A 54 2.58 -20.86 -4.54
C GLY A 54 2.58 -20.74 -3.01
N LYS A 55 2.46 -21.86 -2.29
CA LYS A 55 2.40 -21.87 -0.81
C LYS A 55 3.47 -20.93 -0.21
N ARG A 56 3.02 -19.81 0.35
CA ARG A 56 3.91 -18.79 0.92
C ARG A 56 4.70 -19.39 2.06
N ARG A 57 6.00 -19.08 2.10
CA ARG A 57 6.86 -19.48 3.22
C ARG A 57 6.39 -18.78 4.50
N ALA A 58 6.58 -19.44 5.64
CA ALA A 58 6.26 -18.86 6.93
C ALA A 58 6.99 -17.51 7.11
N LEU A 59 6.26 -16.48 7.56
CA LEU A 59 6.77 -15.11 7.66
C LEU A 59 8.07 -15.03 8.48
N GLU A 60 8.15 -15.76 9.61
CA GLU A 60 9.36 -15.84 10.43
C GLU A 60 10.59 -16.34 9.66
N ALA A 61 10.42 -17.38 8.83
CA ALA A 61 11.52 -17.95 8.04
C ALA A 61 12.03 -16.96 6.99
N VAL A 62 11.11 -16.26 6.31
CA VAL A 62 11.47 -15.25 5.30
C VAL A 62 12.13 -14.05 5.94
N MET A 63 11.61 -13.57 7.07
CA MET A 63 12.19 -12.45 7.81
C MET A 63 13.61 -12.77 8.30
N LYS A 64 13.87 -14.01 8.73
CA LYS A 64 15.22 -14.46 9.09
C LYS A 64 16.16 -14.48 7.88
N ALA A 65 15.70 -14.96 6.72
CA ALA A 65 16.48 -14.99 5.49
C ALA A 65 16.83 -13.58 5.00
N LEU A 66 15.84 -12.68 4.92
CA LEU A 66 16.03 -11.29 4.50
C LEU A 66 16.86 -10.49 5.51
N GLY A 67 16.67 -10.72 6.81
CA GLY A 67 17.50 -10.11 7.85
C GLY A 67 18.97 -10.50 7.72
N LYS A 68 19.25 -11.79 7.46
CA LYS A 68 20.62 -12.27 7.22
C LYS A 68 21.26 -11.57 6.01
N GLU A 69 20.53 -11.45 4.91
CA GLU A 69 21.01 -10.76 3.71
C GLU A 69 21.32 -9.28 3.96
N LEU A 70 20.53 -8.60 4.80
CA LEU A 70 20.74 -7.20 5.14
C LEU A 70 21.66 -6.97 6.36
N GLY A 71 22.24 -8.03 6.93
CA GLY A 71 23.09 -7.94 8.11
C GLY A 71 22.37 -7.41 9.35
N ILE A 72 21.06 -7.67 9.46
CA ILE A 72 20.21 -7.23 10.57
C ILE A 72 19.50 -8.44 11.21
N GLY A 73 19.57 -8.54 12.54
CA GLY A 73 18.83 -9.54 13.29
C GLY A 73 17.32 -9.28 13.33
N VAL A 74 16.52 -10.34 13.47
CA VAL A 74 15.06 -10.24 13.62
C VAL A 74 14.68 -9.42 14.84
N ALA A 75 15.41 -9.55 15.95
CA ALA A 75 15.19 -8.75 17.16
C ALA A 75 15.37 -7.25 16.88
N GLU A 76 16.37 -6.86 16.08
CA GLU A 76 16.59 -5.46 15.69
C GLU A 76 15.47 -4.95 14.78
N LEU A 77 14.98 -5.77 13.84
CA LEU A 77 13.81 -5.41 13.01
C LEU A 77 12.57 -5.16 13.86
N ARG A 78 12.39 -5.89 14.96
CA ARG A 78 11.28 -5.71 15.91
C ARG A 78 11.51 -4.61 16.95
N SER A 79 12.77 -4.20 17.14
CA SER A 79 13.14 -3.23 18.18
C SER A 79 12.49 -1.87 17.98
N ALA A 80 12.54 -1.03 19.01
CA ALA A 80 12.14 0.38 18.93
C ALA A 80 13.11 1.23 18.08
N ASP A 81 14.32 0.73 17.75
CA ASP A 81 15.39 1.51 17.09
C ASP A 81 14.91 2.17 15.80
N ARG A 82 15.20 3.46 15.66
CA ARG A 82 14.85 4.32 14.52
C ARG A 82 16.07 4.76 13.71
N SER A 83 17.23 4.17 13.96
CA SER A 83 18.43 4.38 13.16
C SER A 83 18.14 4.20 11.67
N TRP A 84 18.83 4.98 10.84
CA TRP A 84 18.66 4.93 9.39
C TRP A 84 18.81 3.50 8.84
N ARG A 85 19.79 2.75 9.36
CA ARG A 85 20.08 1.36 8.99
C ARG A 85 18.86 0.46 9.22
N VAL A 86 18.28 0.48 10.42
CA VAL A 86 17.15 -0.40 10.77
C VAL A 86 15.87 0.06 10.06
N SER A 87 15.63 1.36 9.97
CA SER A 87 14.48 1.91 9.25
C SER A 87 14.50 1.55 7.76
N ARG A 88 15.67 1.66 7.12
CA ARG A 88 15.87 1.26 5.73
C ARG A 88 15.60 -0.22 5.53
N ALA A 89 16.17 -1.08 6.39
CA ALA A 89 15.94 -2.53 6.29
C ALA A 89 14.45 -2.90 6.45
N ARG A 90 13.73 -2.32 7.42
CA ARG A 90 12.28 -2.52 7.58
C ARG A 90 11.51 -2.12 6.33
N THR A 91 11.88 -1.00 5.72
CA THR A 91 11.21 -0.48 4.53
C THR A 91 11.44 -1.39 3.32
N MET A 92 12.68 -1.83 3.10
CA MET A 92 13.04 -2.73 2.00
C MET A 92 12.36 -4.10 2.14
N ILE A 93 12.45 -4.71 3.33
CA ILE A 93 11.80 -5.99 3.64
C ILE A 93 10.29 -5.87 3.49
N GLY A 94 9.69 -4.83 4.09
CA GLY A 94 8.25 -4.61 4.02
C GLY A 94 7.77 -4.42 2.58
N TYR A 95 8.55 -3.73 1.74
CA TYR A 95 8.22 -3.55 0.33
C TYR A 95 8.23 -4.87 -0.41
N VAL A 96 9.30 -5.67 -0.29
CA VAL A 96 9.41 -6.98 -0.94
C VAL A 96 8.25 -7.88 -0.52
N LEU A 97 8.01 -8.01 0.79
CA LEU A 97 6.96 -8.90 1.30
C LEU A 97 5.57 -8.46 0.84
N VAL A 98 5.22 -7.18 0.98
CA VAL A 98 3.86 -6.70 0.69
C VAL A 98 3.62 -6.51 -0.81
N ARG A 99 4.57 -5.90 -1.54
CA ARG A 99 4.39 -5.49 -2.93
C ARG A 99 4.86 -6.50 -3.96
N ARG A 100 5.83 -7.36 -3.63
CA ARG A 100 6.34 -8.39 -4.57
C ARG A 100 5.83 -9.78 -4.24
N GLN A 101 5.69 -10.11 -2.96
CA GLN A 101 5.37 -11.47 -2.50
C GLN A 101 3.94 -11.61 -1.94
N GLY A 102 3.18 -10.51 -1.91
CA GLY A 102 1.76 -10.49 -1.59
C GLY A 102 1.39 -10.73 -0.12
N TYR A 103 2.34 -10.66 0.82
CA TYR A 103 2.05 -10.75 2.26
C TYR A 103 1.13 -9.60 2.71
N GLY A 104 0.32 -9.86 3.75
CA GLY A 104 -0.60 -8.86 4.27
C GLY A 104 0.15 -7.70 4.94
N LEU A 105 -0.21 -6.45 4.61
CA LEU A 105 0.41 -5.27 5.24
C LEU A 105 0.28 -5.30 6.77
N GLY A 106 -0.90 -5.65 7.29
CA GLY A 106 -1.14 -5.76 8.73
C GLY A 106 -0.31 -6.86 9.40
N GLU A 107 -0.12 -7.99 8.71
CA GLU A 107 0.69 -9.11 9.19
C GLU A 107 2.17 -8.71 9.31
N VAL A 108 2.71 -8.10 8.25
CA VAL A 108 4.10 -7.61 8.20
C VAL A 108 4.32 -6.49 9.21
N ALA A 109 3.39 -5.53 9.33
CA ALA A 109 3.48 -4.44 10.29
C ALA A 109 3.47 -4.96 11.74
N LYS A 110 2.57 -5.90 12.05
CA LYS A 110 2.52 -6.58 13.36
C LYS A 110 3.84 -7.30 13.65
N TYR A 111 4.39 -8.02 12.67
CA TYR A 111 5.68 -8.69 12.84
C TYR A 111 6.80 -7.71 13.16
N LEU A 112 6.83 -6.54 12.51
CA LEU A 112 7.84 -5.49 12.71
C LEU A 112 7.61 -4.67 13.99
N GLY A 113 6.51 -4.88 14.71
CA GLY A 113 6.12 -4.07 15.87
C GLY A 113 5.78 -2.63 15.50
N ARG A 114 5.19 -2.41 14.32
CA ARG A 114 4.86 -1.08 13.78
C ARG A 114 3.41 -0.96 13.38
N ASP A 115 2.95 0.28 13.36
CA ASP A 115 1.62 0.65 12.88
C ASP A 115 1.52 0.42 11.35
N PRO A 116 0.44 -0.22 10.85
CA PRO A 116 0.26 -0.48 9.42
C PRO A 116 0.27 0.78 8.54
N ALA A 117 -0.26 1.91 9.01
CA ALA A 117 -0.29 3.16 8.23
C ALA A 117 1.13 3.74 8.08
N THR A 118 1.93 3.65 9.15
CA THR A 118 3.35 4.02 9.11
C THR A 118 4.11 3.17 8.09
N VAL A 119 3.95 1.85 8.13
CA VAL A 119 4.59 0.94 7.17
C VAL A 119 4.13 1.28 5.75
N GLY A 120 2.82 1.38 5.52
CA GLY A 120 2.25 1.71 4.21
C GLY A 120 2.79 3.00 3.61
N THR A 121 2.94 4.05 4.43
CA THR A 121 3.53 5.33 4.02
C THR A 121 4.99 5.16 3.57
N LEU A 122 5.80 4.42 4.35
CA LEU A 122 7.20 4.14 4.00
C LEU A 122 7.32 3.33 2.71
N LEU A 123 6.43 2.34 2.50
CA LEU A 123 6.42 1.55 1.28
C LEU A 123 6.07 2.41 0.05
N GLY A 124 5.13 3.34 0.19
CA GLY A 124 4.79 4.28 -0.88
C GLY A 124 5.96 5.19 -1.26
N ARG A 125 6.69 5.72 -0.27
CA ARG A 125 7.90 6.51 -0.51
C ARG A 125 9.01 5.71 -1.17
N LEU A 126 9.21 4.45 -0.76
CA LEU A 126 10.19 3.58 -1.39
C LEU A 126 9.80 3.23 -2.83
N ALA A 127 8.51 3.03 -3.11
CA ALA A 127 8.02 2.78 -4.46
C ALA A 127 8.45 3.89 -5.43
N ALA A 128 8.19 5.16 -5.08
CA ALA A 128 8.60 6.31 -5.89
C ALA A 128 10.12 6.33 -6.12
N ARG A 129 10.92 6.00 -5.10
CA ARG A 129 12.38 5.97 -5.21
C ARG A 129 12.93 4.83 -6.07
N ILE A 130 12.21 3.70 -6.20
CA ILE A 130 12.63 2.58 -7.07
C ILE A 130 12.54 2.96 -8.55
N ASP A 131 11.61 3.85 -8.89
CA ASP A 131 11.45 4.35 -10.26
C ASP A 131 12.61 5.28 -10.64
N GLU A 132 13.09 6.07 -9.67
CA GLU A 132 14.18 7.05 -9.84
C GLU A 132 15.58 6.45 -9.69
N ASP A 133 15.77 5.47 -8.80
CA ASP A 133 17.09 4.96 -8.40
C ASP A 133 17.28 3.48 -8.80
N ALA A 134 18.12 3.26 -9.82
CA ALA A 134 18.45 1.93 -10.31
C ALA A 134 19.21 1.06 -9.29
N ALA A 135 19.95 1.65 -8.34
CA ALA A 135 20.63 0.90 -7.29
C ALA A 135 19.61 0.33 -6.29
N ILE A 136 18.63 1.14 -5.86
CA ILE A 136 17.55 0.69 -5.00
C ILE A 136 16.72 -0.39 -5.71
N ARG A 137 16.40 -0.20 -6.99
CA ARG A 137 15.71 -1.23 -7.79
C ARG A 137 16.44 -2.57 -7.77
N ARG A 138 17.74 -2.57 -8.08
CA ARG A 138 18.57 -3.79 -8.07
C ARG A 138 18.59 -4.47 -6.71
N GLU A 139 18.63 -3.69 -5.63
CA GLU A 139 18.61 -4.22 -4.28
C GLU A 139 17.27 -4.90 -3.95
N VAL A 140 16.14 -4.29 -4.30
CA VAL A 140 14.80 -4.88 -4.14
C VAL A 140 14.65 -6.17 -4.95
N GLU A 141 15.14 -6.19 -6.19
CA GLU A 141 15.10 -7.40 -7.02
C GLU A 141 15.96 -8.53 -6.42
N ARG A 142 17.14 -8.19 -5.88
CA ARG A 142 17.99 -9.17 -5.18
C ARG A 142 17.26 -9.78 -3.99
N LEU A 143 16.60 -8.96 -3.17
CA LEU A 143 15.83 -9.43 -2.02
C LEU A 143 14.61 -10.27 -2.41
N SER A 144 13.95 -9.93 -3.53
CA SER A 144 12.77 -10.66 -4.00
C SER A 144 13.09 -12.12 -4.35
N LYS A 145 14.22 -12.36 -5.02
CA LYS A 145 14.70 -13.71 -5.37
C LYS A 145 14.95 -14.62 -4.17
N ILE A 146 15.34 -14.05 -3.03
CA ILE A 146 15.59 -14.80 -1.78
C ILE A 146 14.29 -15.36 -1.19
N VAL A 147 13.17 -14.67 -1.43
CA VAL A 147 11.85 -15.09 -0.93
C VAL A 147 11.23 -16.16 -1.83
N GLU A 148 11.49 -16.09 -3.13
CA GLU A 148 11.03 -17.06 -4.14
C GLU A 148 11.72 -18.42 -4.03
N THR A 149 12.98 -18.43 -3.54
CA THR A 149 13.77 -19.66 -3.28
C THR A 149 13.34 -20.34 -1.98
#